data_AF-A0A3D5FPB9-F1
#
_entry.id   AF-A0A3D5FPB9-F1
#
_cell.length_a   1.000
_cell.length_b   1.000
_cell.length_c   1.000
_cell.angle_alpha   90.00
_cell.angle_beta   90.00
_cell.angle_gamma   90.00
#
_symmetry.space_group_name_H-M   'P 1'
#
loop_
_entity.id
_entity.type
_entity.pdbx_description
1 polymer ?
#
loop_
_entity_poly.entity_id
_entity_poly.type
_entity_poly.pdbx_seq_one_letter_code
_entity_poly.pdbx_strand_id
1 'polypeptide(L)' 'MESAPTNLLFITTDQQRFDSLPCYGLDFMQTPNLDRLAAEGVVFERCYTPAPVCVPGRAAW' A
#
# COMPACT_ATOMS: atom_id res chain seq x y z
N MET A 1 26.33 0.18 -21.08
CA MET A 1 24.89 0.24 -21.39
C MET A 1 24.26 1.06 -20.28
N GLU A 2 23.77 2.25 -20.62
CA GLU A 2 23.12 3.15 -19.65
C GLU A 2 21.87 2.46 -19.10
N SER A 3 21.66 2.47 -17.78
CA SER A 3 20.48 1.83 -17.19
C SER A 3 19.23 2.59 -17.61
N ALA A 4 18.19 1.88 -18.05
CA ALA A 4 16.91 2.51 -18.32
C ALA A 4 16.42 3.28 -17.09
N PRO A 5 15.80 4.46 -17.27
CA PRO A 5 15.30 5.26 -16.16
C PRO A 5 14.25 4.48 -15.36
N THR A 6 14.32 4.60 -14.03
CA THR A 6 13.37 3.97 -13.12
C THR A 6 12.07 4.76 -13.09
N ASN A 7 10.95 4.10 -13.40
CA ASN A 7 9.62 4.69 -13.27
C ASN A 7 9.11 4.57 -11.83
N LEU A 8 8.43 5.61 -11.34
CA LEU A 8 7.77 5.61 -10.04
C LEU A 8 6.25 5.54 -10.23
N LEU A 9 5.61 4.51 -9.66
CA LEU A 9 4.15 4.36 -9.62
C LEU A 9 3.67 4.47 -8.17
N PHE A 10 2.92 5.52 -7.86
CA PHE A 10 2.33 5.74 -6.54
C PHE A 10 0.84 5.37 -6.57
N ILE A 11 0.47 4.34 -5.81
CA ILE A 11 -0.92 3.83 -5.73
C ILE A 11 -1.45 4.09 -4.32
N THR A 12 -2.66 4.62 -4.24
CA THR A 12 -3.41 4.77 -3.00
C THR A 12 -4.79 4.14 -3.13
N THR A 13 -5.31 3.63 -2.02
CA THR A 13 -6.70 3.20 -1.88
C THR A 13 -7.51 4.26 -1.14
N ASP A 14 -8.83 4.24 -1.27
CA ASP A 14 -9.73 5.07 -0.46
C ASP A 14 -10.35 4.24 0.66
N GLN A 15 -10.30 4.75 1.89
CA GLN A 15 -10.87 4.13 3.10
C GLN A 15 -10.50 2.66 3.37
N GLN A 16 -9.35 2.18 2.88
CA GLN A 16 -8.89 0.82 3.18
C GLN A 16 -8.46 0.71 4.65
N ARG A 17 -8.94 -0.33 5.34
CA ARG A 17 -8.47 -0.65 6.70
C ARG A 17 -7.07 -1.26 6.65
N PHE A 18 -6.27 -1.03 7.68
CA PHE A 18 -4.92 -1.59 7.76
C PHE A 18 -4.90 -3.13 7.81
N ASP A 19 -5.95 -3.75 8.35
CA ASP A 19 -6.09 -5.20 8.54
C ASP A 19 -6.89 -5.89 7.41
N SER A 20 -7.09 -5.21 6.27
CA SER A 20 -7.95 -5.73 5.20
C SER A 20 -7.25 -6.61 4.16
N LEU A 21 -5.96 -6.94 4.35
CA LEU A 21 -5.17 -7.72 3.38
C LEU A 21 -4.54 -8.96 4.04
N PRO A 22 -4.32 -10.05 3.28
CA PRO A 22 -3.65 -11.26 3.77
C PRO A 22 -2.24 -11.02 4.33
N CYS A 23 -1.48 -10.08 3.75
CA CYS A 23 -0.17 -9.70 4.28
C CYS A 23 -0.21 -9.08 5.69
N TYR A 24 -1.40 -8.67 6.16
CA TYR A 24 -1.65 -8.22 7.54
C TYR A 24 -2.42 -9.25 8.39
N GLY A 25 -2.52 -10.51 7.92
CA GLY A 25 -3.10 -11.62 8.67
C GLY A 25 -4.59 -11.91 8.39
N LEU A 26 -5.19 -11.26 7.40
CA LEU A 26 -6.57 -11.55 6.99
C LEU A 26 -6.67 -12.86 6.19
N ASP A 27 -7.65 -13.71 6.47
CA ASP A 27 -7.76 -15.05 5.87
C ASP A 27 -8.89 -15.22 4.83
N PHE A 28 -9.81 -14.26 4.73
CA PHE A 28 -10.99 -14.39 3.85
C PHE A 28 -10.95 -13.52 2.59
N MET A 29 -10.07 -12.52 2.50
CA MET A 29 -9.97 -11.64 1.33
C MET A 29 -8.98 -12.22 0.32
N GLN A 30 -9.35 -12.22 -0.96
CA GLN A 30 -8.46 -12.66 -2.04
C GLN A 30 -7.86 -11.46 -2.77
N THR A 31 -6.57 -11.18 -2.55
CA THR A 31 -5.85 -10.05 -3.17
C THR A 31 -4.57 -10.49 -3.87
N PRO A 32 -4.61 -11.41 -4.85
CA PRO A 32 -3.42 -12.07 -5.39
C PRO A 32 -2.37 -11.11 -5.95
N ASN A 33 -2.78 -9.97 -6.51
CA ASN A 33 -1.85 -8.95 -7.03
C ASN A 33 -1.13 -8.17 -5.92
N LEU A 34 -1.84 -7.86 -4.81
CA LEU A 34 -1.24 -7.18 -3.66
C LEU A 34 -0.40 -8.15 -2.84
N ASP A 35 -0.81 -9.41 -2.74
CA ASP A 35 -0.06 -10.46 -2.06
C ASP A 35 1.28 -10.70 -2.77
N ARG A 36 1.28 -10.71 -4.11
CA ARG A 36 2.49 -10.77 -4.92
C ARG A 36 3.38 -9.54 -4.69
N LEU A 37 2.81 -8.34 -4.65
CA LEU A 37 3.56 -7.10 -4.38
C LEU A 37 4.19 -7.12 -2.97
N ALA A 38 3.46 -7.61 -1.98
CA ALA A 38 3.95 -7.78 -0.62
C ALA A 38 5.11 -8.78 -0.53
N ALA A 39 5.04 -9.90 -1.28
CA ALA A 39 6.08 -10.93 -1.30
C ALA A 39 7.36 -10.50 -2.04
N GLU A 40 7.25 -9.62 -3.04
CA GLU A 40 8.38 -9.10 -3.82
C GLU A 40 8.99 -7.81 -3.25
N GLY A 41 8.36 -7.25 -2.20
CA GLY A 41 8.66 -5.91 -1.69
C GLY A 41 8.84 -5.83 -0.17
N VAL A 42 8.53 -4.66 0.38
CA VAL A 42 8.57 -4.39 1.82
C VAL A 42 7.17 -4.05 2.30
N VAL A 43 6.72 -4.74 3.35
CA VAL A 43 5.46 -4.47 4.06
C VAL A 43 5.76 -3.67 5.33
N PHE A 44 5.04 -2.57 5.53
CA PHE A 44 5.18 -1.74 6.71
C PHE A 44 4.11 -2.09 7.75
N GLU A 45 4.51 -2.66 8.88
CA GLU A 45 3.58 -3.00 9.98
C GLU A 45 3.04 -1.77 10.73
N ARG A 46 3.71 -0.62 10.59
CA ARG A 46 3.41 0.63 11.32
C ARG A 46 3.45 1.83 10.38
N CYS A 47 2.43 1.95 9.52
CA CYS A 47 2.22 3.09 8.63
C CYS A 47 0.97 3.87 9.05
N TYR A 48 1.11 5.17 9.34
CA TYR A 48 0.02 6.00 9.88
C TYR A 48 -0.33 7.14 8.94
N THR A 49 -1.63 7.39 8.75
CA THR A 49 -2.10 8.60 8.06
C THR A 49 -1.89 9.83 8.96
N PRO A 50 -1.47 10.98 8.42
CA PRO A 50 -1.33 12.21 9.19
C PRO A 50 -2.69 12.80 9.62
N ALA A 51 -3.79 12.42 8.96
CA ALA A 51 -5.15 12.82 9.34
C ALA A 51 -6.18 11.71 9.05
N PRO A 52 -7.22 11.54 9.89
CA PRO A 52 -8.22 10.47 9.73
C PRO A 52 -9.35 10.82 8.75
N VAL A 53 -9.16 11.82 7.87
CA VAL A 53 -10.17 12.26 6.89
C VAL A 53 -9.50 12.57 5.54
N CYS A 54 -10.27 12.38 4.45
CA CYS A 54 -9.72 12.25 3.10
C CYS A 54 -8.85 13.43 2.65
N VAL A 55 -9.38 14.65 2.67
CA VAL A 55 -8.67 15.84 2.14
C VAL A 55 -7.34 16.12 2.85
N PRO A 56 -7.29 16.30 4.19
CA PRO A 56 -6.03 16.55 4.88
C PRO A 56 -5.09 15.33 4.88
N GLY A 57 -5.61 14.10 4.82
CA GLY A 57 -4.78 12.90 4.66
C GLY A 57 -4.07 12.89 3.30
N ARG A 58 -4.80 13.19 2.23
CA ARG A 58 -4.29 13.26 0.84
C ARG A 58 -3.35 14.43 0.58
N ALA A 59 -3.58 15.57 1.23
CA ALA A 59 -2.77 16.77 1.07
C ALA A 59 -1.35 16.66 1.67
N ALA A 60 -1.10 15.62 2.46
CA ALA A 60 0.16 15.41 3.19
C ALA A 60 0.99 14.23 2.65
N TRP A 61 0.57 13.63 1.52
CA TRP A 61 1.37 12.66 0.79
C TRP A 61 2.49 13.32 -0.02
#